data_AF-A0A438HIV2-F1
#
_entry.id   AF-A0A438HIV2-F1
#
_cell.length_a   1.000
_cell.length_b   1.000
_cell.length_c   1.000
_cell.angle_alpha   90.00
_cell.angle_beta   90.00
_cell.angle_gamma   90.00
#
_symmetry.space_group_name_H-M   'P 1'
#
loop_
_entity.id
_entity.type
_entity.pdbx_description
1 polymer ?
#
loop_
_entity_poly.entity_id
_entity_poly.type
_entity_poly.pdbx_seq_one_letter_code
_entity_poly.pdbx_strand_id
1 'polypeptide(L)'
;MYVARDLCNLTEEAVSLGIASAGLEVVQYGLASTPAMFNSTLTEGEQFFVSCRWIHYDNRNGFKFFTNAGGLGKADIKDILERAASIYSNFAVEGLVNSERKASVSIKRVDYMALYTSYLVEAVRRAAGNIERPLEGLHIVVDAGNGAGGFFAVGFIRTLYFNIFSIFSSGVRI
;
A
#
# COMPACT_ATOMS: atom_id res chain seq x y z
N MET A 1 -15.87 4.44 -5.97
CA MET A 1 -14.83 3.44 -5.59
C MET A 1 -14.04 2.95 -6.81
N TYR A 2 -14.69 2.57 -7.92
CA TYR A 2 -14.01 2.15 -9.15
C TYR A 2 -13.05 3.22 -9.71
N VAL A 3 -13.52 4.45 -9.92
CA VAL A 3 -12.69 5.58 -10.42
C VAL A 3 -11.43 5.85 -9.57
N ALA A 4 -11.53 5.69 -8.25
CA ALA A 4 -10.42 5.89 -7.33
C ALA A 4 -9.36 4.77 -7.43
N ARG A 5 -9.79 3.52 -7.63
CA ARG A 5 -8.90 2.39 -7.90
C ARG A 5 -8.21 2.56 -9.25
N ASP A 6 -8.96 2.95 -10.28
CA ASP A 6 -8.43 3.08 -11.64
C ASP A 6 -7.35 4.16 -11.71
N LEU A 7 -7.58 5.32 -11.07
CA LEU A 7 -6.57 6.38 -11.00
C LEU A 7 -5.34 5.96 -10.19
N CYS A 8 -5.52 5.22 -9.09
CA CYS A 8 -4.42 4.70 -8.29
C CYS A 8 -3.57 3.68 -9.06
N ASN A 9 -4.20 2.79 -9.84
CA ASN A 9 -3.52 1.80 -10.67
C ASN A 9 -2.68 2.48 -11.77
N LEU A 10 -3.25 3.48 -12.46
CA LEU A 10 -2.50 4.26 -13.45
C LEU A 10 -1.28 4.95 -12.84
N THR A 11 -1.42 5.52 -11.64
CA THR A 11 -0.28 6.13 -10.94
C THR A 11 0.74 5.12 -10.45
N GLU A 12 0.32 3.93 -10.01
CA GLU A 12 1.22 2.85 -9.61
C GLU A 12 2.07 2.39 -10.79
N GLU A 13 1.46 2.18 -11.96
CA GLU A 13 2.16 1.80 -13.19
C GLU A 13 3.17 2.87 -13.62
N ALA A 14 2.75 4.14 -13.67
CA ALA A 14 3.64 5.24 -14.06
C ALA A 14 4.85 5.38 -13.11
N VAL A 15 4.63 5.29 -11.80
CA VAL A 15 5.71 5.33 -10.80
C VAL A 15 6.63 4.12 -10.94
N SER A 16 6.05 2.93 -11.12
CA SER A 16 6.82 1.68 -11.29
C SER A 16 7.72 1.76 -12.51
N LEU A 17 7.20 2.24 -13.65
CA LEU A 17 7.98 2.45 -14.87
C LEU A 17 9.09 3.48 -14.65
N GLY A 18 8.80 4.59 -13.98
CA GLY A 18 9.80 5.62 -13.67
C GLY A 18 10.96 5.06 -12.83
N ILE A 19 10.65 4.34 -11.75
CA ILE A 19 11.65 3.71 -10.87
C ILE A 19 12.44 2.64 -11.63
N ALA A 20 11.75 1.76 -12.36
CA ALA A 20 12.37 0.71 -13.17
C ALA A 20 13.31 1.28 -14.24
N SER A 21 12.93 2.39 -14.87
CA SER A 21 13.75 3.07 -15.89
C SER A 21 15.05 3.64 -15.33
N ALA A 22 15.07 3.96 -14.02
CA ALA A 22 16.27 4.37 -13.29
C ALA A 22 17.18 3.19 -12.89
N GLY A 23 16.83 1.95 -13.27
CA GLY A 23 17.63 0.75 -13.00
C GLY A 23 17.37 0.11 -11.64
N LEU A 24 16.28 0.48 -10.96
CA LEU A 24 15.88 -0.07 -9.67
C LEU A 24 14.86 -1.21 -9.83
N GLU A 25 14.88 -2.15 -8.89
CA GLU A 25 13.84 -3.17 -8.77
C GLU A 25 12.59 -2.60 -8.08
N VAL A 26 11.41 -3.00 -8.57
CA VAL A 26 10.12 -2.53 -8.10
C VAL A 26 9.30 -3.71 -7.61
N VAL A 27 8.74 -3.56 -6.41
CA VAL A 27 7.80 -4.52 -5.82
C VAL A 27 6.41 -3.88 -5.76
N GLN A 28 5.45 -4.50 -6.43
CA GLN A 28 4.06 -4.09 -6.44
C GLN A 28 3.25 -4.99 -5.51
N TYR A 29 2.68 -4.40 -4.45
CA TYR A 29 1.79 -5.08 -3.51
C TYR A 29 0.29 -4.85 -3.80
N GLY A 30 -0.02 -4.08 -4.84
CA GLY A 30 -1.40 -3.72 -5.18
C GLY A 30 -2.09 -2.97 -4.04
N LEU A 31 -3.31 -3.40 -3.69
CA LEU A 31 -4.11 -2.72 -2.67
C LEU A 31 -3.62 -3.05 -1.25
N ALA A 32 -2.63 -2.28 -0.78
CA ALA A 32 -2.07 -2.39 0.56
C ALA A 32 -2.39 -1.16 1.42
N SER A 33 -2.49 -1.37 2.73
CA SER A 33 -2.63 -0.28 3.69
C SER A 33 -1.28 0.42 3.91
N THR A 34 -1.28 1.73 4.25
CA THR A 34 -0.01 2.42 4.57
C THR A 34 0.80 1.75 5.69
N PRO A 35 0.19 1.22 6.78
CA PRO A 35 0.93 0.44 7.76
C PRO A 35 1.54 -0.85 7.21
N ALA A 36 0.83 -1.57 6.33
CA ALA A 36 1.38 -2.76 5.67
C ALA A 36 2.60 -2.40 4.82
N MET A 37 2.48 -1.34 4.01
CA MET A 37 3.57 -0.83 3.18
C MET A 37 4.79 -0.36 3.99
N PHE A 38 4.58 0.24 5.16
CA PHE A 38 5.70 0.59 6.03
C PHE A 38 6.34 -0.66 6.64
N ASN A 39 5.53 -1.64 7.04
CA ASN A 39 6.01 -2.87 7.64
C ASN A 39 6.91 -3.69 6.68
N SER A 40 6.67 -3.67 5.37
CA SER A 40 7.51 -4.37 4.40
C SER A 40 8.96 -3.85 4.37
N THR A 41 9.15 -2.54 4.62
CA THR A 41 10.50 -1.95 4.76
C THR A 41 11.27 -2.50 5.96
N LEU A 42 10.57 -3.08 6.93
CA LEU A 42 11.15 -3.67 8.13
C LEU A 42 11.33 -5.18 8.00
N THR A 43 10.43 -5.89 7.32
CA THR A 43 10.43 -7.36 7.25
C THR A 43 11.12 -7.91 6.00
N GLU A 44 10.95 -7.24 4.85
CA GLU A 44 11.46 -7.70 3.55
C GLU A 44 12.81 -7.06 3.17
N GLY A 45 13.34 -6.19 4.03
CA GLY A 45 14.60 -5.46 3.78
C GLY A 45 14.50 -4.43 2.65
N GLU A 46 13.28 -4.01 2.30
CA GLU A 46 13.05 -2.99 1.28
C GLU A 46 13.58 -1.63 1.76
N GLN A 47 14.49 -1.04 0.98
CA GLN A 47 15.18 0.19 1.38
C GLN A 47 14.32 1.45 1.20
N PHE A 48 13.39 1.42 0.26
CA PHE A 48 12.60 2.58 -0.12
C PHE A 48 11.24 2.17 -0.66
N PHE A 49 10.21 2.93 -0.30
CA PHE A 49 8.84 2.60 -0.63
C PHE A 49 8.01 3.83 -1.01
N VAL A 50 7.10 3.68 -1.98
CA VAL A 50 6.15 4.70 -2.46
C VAL A 50 4.72 4.15 -2.47
N SER A 51 3.82 4.71 -1.65
CA SER A 51 2.37 4.39 -1.71
C SER A 51 1.59 5.52 -2.35
N CYS A 52 0.67 5.19 -3.25
CA CYS A 52 -0.39 6.10 -3.67
C CYS A 52 -1.59 6.00 -2.69
N ARG A 53 -2.19 7.14 -2.37
CA ARG A 53 -3.39 7.24 -1.54
C ARG A 53 -4.40 8.16 -2.24
N TRP A 54 -5.62 7.66 -2.44
CA TRP A 54 -6.77 8.49 -2.81
C TRP A 54 -7.41 9.11 -1.58
N ILE A 55 -7.78 10.39 -1.68
CA ILE A 55 -8.46 11.16 -0.63
C ILE A 55 -9.90 11.40 -1.09
N HIS A 56 -10.84 10.70 -0.45
CA HIS A 56 -12.23 10.59 -0.89
C HIS A 56 -12.99 11.92 -0.95
N TYR A 57 -12.57 12.94 -0.19
CA TYR A 57 -13.30 14.20 -0.05
C TYR A 57 -12.94 15.27 -1.10
N ASP A 58 -11.80 15.16 -1.81
CA ASP A 58 -11.34 16.22 -2.72
C ASP A 58 -10.91 15.74 -4.11
N ASN A 59 -11.13 14.46 -4.43
CA ASN A 59 -10.68 13.82 -5.67
C ASN A 59 -9.17 13.99 -5.96
N ARG A 60 -8.34 14.11 -4.92
CA ARG A 60 -6.89 14.15 -5.02
C ARG A 60 -6.30 12.78 -4.72
N ASN A 61 -5.19 12.52 -5.41
CA ASN A 61 -4.24 11.48 -5.05
C ASN A 61 -3.01 12.12 -4.43
N GLY A 62 -2.29 11.32 -3.64
CA GLY A 62 -0.99 11.72 -3.13
C GLY A 62 -0.08 10.52 -2.96
N PHE A 63 1.23 10.78 -3.03
CA PHE A 63 2.25 9.81 -2.71
C PHE A 63 2.72 9.99 -1.27
N LYS A 64 3.00 8.87 -0.61
CA LYS A 64 3.76 8.84 0.64
C LYS A 64 5.02 8.03 0.43
N PHE A 65 6.11 8.55 0.96
CA PHE A 65 7.44 7.98 0.84
C PHE A 65 7.93 7.52 2.20
N PHE A 66 8.53 6.35 2.24
CA PHE A 66 9.07 5.76 3.46
C PHE A 66 10.41 5.08 3.19
N THR A 67 11.23 5.04 4.25
CA THR A 67 12.40 4.17 4.38
C THR A 67 12.20 3.30 5.62
N ASN A 68 13.08 2.32 5.83
CA ASN A 68 13.12 1.57 7.09
C ASN A 68 13.35 2.45 8.33
N ALA A 69 13.86 3.68 8.17
CA ALA A 69 14.04 4.65 9.24
C ALA A 69 12.78 5.50 9.54
N GLY A 70 11.73 5.39 8.72
CA GLY A 70 10.49 6.13 8.88
C GLY A 70 10.02 6.87 7.62
N GLY A 71 8.99 7.69 7.80
CA GLY A 71 8.47 8.57 6.76
C GLY A 71 9.41 9.75 6.49
N LEU A 72 9.42 10.23 5.24
CA LEU A 72 10.24 11.36 4.83
C LEU A 72 9.75 12.70 5.43
N GLY A 73 10.68 13.58 5.77
CA GLY A 73 10.42 14.89 6.34
C GLY A 73 10.22 15.98 5.29
N LYS A 74 9.88 17.19 5.73
CA LYS A 74 9.61 18.34 4.84
C LYS A 74 10.78 18.67 3.91
N ALA A 75 12.02 18.56 4.41
CA ALA A 75 13.22 18.83 3.64
C ALA A 75 13.41 17.80 2.52
N ASP A 76 13.25 16.52 2.83
CA ASP A 76 13.37 15.42 1.86
C ASP A 76 12.30 15.53 0.76
N ILE A 77 11.05 15.81 1.16
CA ILE A 77 9.95 16.00 0.20
C ILE A 77 10.21 17.22 -0.69
N LYS A 78 10.78 18.30 -0.15
CA LYS A 78 11.14 19.48 -0.95
C LYS A 78 12.22 19.13 -1.99
N ASP A 79 13.28 18.44 -1.59
CA ASP A 79 14.36 18.02 -2.51
C ASP A 79 13.83 17.08 -3.61
N ILE A 80 12.97 16.12 -3.27
CA ILE A 80 12.31 15.24 -4.25
C ILE A 80 11.51 16.06 -5.28
N LEU A 81 10.71 17.03 -4.82
CA LEU A 81 9.88 17.85 -5.71
C LEU A 81 10.73 18.77 -6.60
N GLU A 82 11.80 19.36 -6.07
CA GLU A 82 12.73 20.20 -6.86
C GLU A 82 13.44 19.39 -7.94
N ARG A 83 13.92 18.18 -7.62
CA ARG A 83 14.51 17.25 -8.60
C ARG A 83 13.50 16.83 -9.65
N ALA A 84 12.28 16.46 -9.23
CA ALA A 84 11.22 16.06 -10.15
C ALA A 84 10.87 17.20 -11.13
N ALA A 85 10.78 18.45 -10.65
CA ALA A 85 10.54 19.62 -11.49
C ALA A 85 11.68 19.84 -12.50
N SER A 86 12.93 19.71 -12.06
CA SER A 86 14.11 19.83 -12.95
C SER A 86 14.14 18.74 -14.02
N ILE A 87 13.83 17.49 -13.67
CA ILE A 87 13.72 16.37 -14.62
C ILE A 87 12.61 16.65 -15.63
N TYR A 88 11.45 17.11 -15.16
CA TYR A 88 10.30 17.42 -16.00
C TYR A 88 10.61 18.53 -17.02
N SER A 89 11.31 19.59 -16.61
CA SER A 89 11.70 20.68 -17.51
C SER A 89 12.66 20.26 -18.63
N ASN A 90 13.41 19.16 -18.44
CA ASN A 90 14.37 18.64 -19.41
C ASN A 90 13.87 17.35 -20.11
N PHE A 91 12.59 17.02 -19.96
CA PHE A 91 12.04 15.75 -20.41
C PHE A 91 11.80 15.75 -21.92
N ALA A 92 12.62 15.03 -22.68
CA ALA A 92 12.42 14.80 -24.12
C ALA A 92 11.65 13.49 -24.36
N VAL A 93 10.60 13.55 -25.21
CA VAL A 93 9.67 12.45 -25.49
C VAL A 93 10.37 11.20 -26.05
N GLU A 94 11.52 11.35 -26.71
CA GLU A 94 12.30 10.24 -27.28
C GLU A 94 12.90 9.28 -26.21
N GLY A 95 12.99 9.70 -24.94
CA GLY A 95 13.47 8.86 -23.84
C GLY A 95 12.49 7.76 -23.40
N LEU A 96 11.21 7.86 -23.73
CA LEU A 96 10.16 6.95 -23.25
C LEU A 96 10.27 5.54 -23.87
N VAL A 97 10.57 5.45 -25.17
CA VAL A 97 10.55 4.18 -25.92
C VAL A 97 11.65 3.21 -25.47
N ASN A 98 12.77 3.73 -24.96
CA ASN A 98 13.86 2.92 -24.40
C ASN A 98 13.58 2.49 -22.94
N SER A 99 12.71 3.21 -22.22
CA SER A 99 12.35 2.88 -20.83
C SER A 99 11.39 1.68 -20.74
N GLU A 100 10.46 1.53 -21.68
CA GLU A 100 9.49 0.43 -21.70
C GLU A 100 10.16 -0.95 -21.88
N ARG A 101 11.23 -1.05 -22.70
CA ARG A 101 11.96 -2.31 -22.91
C ARG A 101 12.83 -2.74 -21.73
N LYS A 102 13.31 -1.80 -20.91
CA LYS A 102 14.09 -2.11 -19.70
C LYS A 102 13.20 -2.45 -18.49
N ALA A 103 11.97 -1.93 -18.44
CA ALA A 103 11.10 -2.02 -17.27
C ALA A 103 10.44 -3.39 -17.06
N SER A 104 10.33 -4.24 -18.08
CA SER A 104 9.63 -5.53 -17.95
C SER A 104 10.38 -6.57 -17.10
N VAL A 105 11.69 -6.39 -16.85
CA VAL A 105 12.50 -7.34 -16.08
C VAL A 105 12.56 -6.99 -14.58
N SER A 106 12.29 -5.74 -14.20
CA SER A 106 12.54 -5.24 -12.84
C SER A 106 11.28 -5.01 -11.99
N ILE A 107 10.08 -5.33 -12.48
CA ILE A 107 8.83 -5.17 -11.72
C ILE A 107 8.29 -6.55 -11.32
N LYS A 108 8.21 -6.81 -10.00
CA LYS A 108 7.60 -8.03 -9.44
C LYS A 108 6.31 -7.70 -8.68
N ARG A 109 5.31 -8.57 -8.79
CA ARG A 109 4.05 -8.48 -8.03
C ARG A 109 4.05 -9.52 -6.92
N VAL A 110 3.68 -9.11 -5.71
CA VAL A 110 3.68 -9.95 -4.51
C VAL A 110 2.38 -9.73 -3.72
N ASP A 111 1.76 -10.80 -3.26
CA ASP A 111 0.65 -10.72 -2.31
C ASP A 111 1.17 -10.53 -0.88
N TYR A 112 1.64 -9.32 -0.59
CA TYR A 112 2.17 -8.98 0.73
C TYR A 112 1.07 -8.93 1.81
N MET A 113 -0.18 -8.71 1.42
CA MET A 113 -1.27 -8.58 2.38
C MET A 113 -1.55 -9.91 3.10
N ALA A 114 -1.36 -11.05 2.43
CA ALA A 114 -1.43 -12.36 3.09
C ALA A 114 -0.37 -12.50 4.20
N LEU A 115 0.87 -12.13 3.92
CA LEU A 115 1.99 -12.18 4.87
C LEU A 115 1.81 -11.19 6.02
N TYR A 116 1.44 -9.94 5.71
CA TYR A 116 1.15 -8.94 6.72
C TYR A 116 -0.01 -9.36 7.64
N THR A 117 -1.03 -10.03 7.09
CA THR A 117 -2.13 -10.58 7.89
C THR A 117 -1.65 -11.63 8.89
N SER A 118 -0.76 -12.54 8.50
CA SER A 118 -0.26 -13.57 9.41
C SER A 118 0.54 -12.95 10.57
N TYR A 119 1.39 -11.96 10.30
CA TYR A 119 2.10 -11.23 11.35
C TYR A 119 1.18 -10.56 12.35
N LEU A 120 0.09 -9.95 11.90
CA LEU A 120 -0.89 -9.33 12.78
C LEU A 120 -1.65 -10.38 13.61
N VAL A 121 -2.02 -11.53 13.03
CA VAL A 121 -2.65 -12.63 13.77
C VAL A 121 -1.73 -13.13 14.86
N GLU A 122 -0.46 -13.39 14.55
CA GLU A 122 0.55 -13.83 15.52
C GLU A 122 0.77 -12.80 16.63
N ALA A 123 0.84 -11.51 16.28
CA ALA A 123 1.01 -10.44 17.25
C ALA A 123 -0.17 -10.38 18.24
N VAL A 124 -1.41 -10.49 17.74
CA VAL A 124 -2.61 -10.51 18.60
C VAL A 124 -2.64 -11.75 19.50
N ARG A 125 -2.35 -12.93 18.95
CA ARG A 125 -2.30 -14.18 19.74
C ARG A 125 -1.26 -14.09 20.85
N ARG A 126 -0.06 -13.60 20.53
CA ARG A 126 1.02 -13.40 21.51
C ARG A 126 0.61 -12.44 22.61
N ALA A 127 0.02 -11.30 22.25
CA ALA A 127 -0.47 -10.31 23.21
C ALA A 127 -1.60 -10.86 24.10
N ALA A 128 -2.38 -11.81 23.59
CA ALA A 128 -3.43 -12.50 24.32
C ALA A 128 -2.95 -13.76 25.08
N GLY A 129 -1.64 -13.95 25.26
CA GLY A 129 -1.10 -15.11 26.00
C GLY A 129 -1.11 -16.41 25.19
N ASN A 130 -0.90 -16.32 23.87
CA ASN A 130 -0.88 -17.44 22.91
C ASN A 130 -2.22 -18.18 22.78
N ILE A 131 -3.34 -17.50 23.03
CA ILE A 131 -4.67 -18.03 22.78
C ILE A 131 -4.93 -18.04 21.28
N GLU A 132 -5.35 -19.18 20.71
CA GLU A 132 -5.57 -19.34 19.26
C GLU A 132 -6.68 -18.42 18.73
N ARG A 133 -7.74 -18.24 19.53
CA ARG A 133 -8.96 -17.47 19.21
C ARG A 133 -9.25 -16.42 20.28
N PRO A 134 -8.41 -15.39 20.41
CA PRO A 134 -8.47 -14.47 21.54
C PRO A 134 -9.69 -13.54 21.52
N LEU A 135 -10.42 -13.50 20.40
CA LEU A 135 -11.60 -12.66 20.22
C LEU A 135 -12.91 -13.44 20.40
N GLU A 136 -12.84 -14.74 20.74
CA GLU A 136 -14.03 -15.57 20.94
C GLU A 136 -14.94 -15.02 22.04
N GLY A 137 -16.26 -15.00 21.78
CA GLY A 137 -17.26 -14.38 22.66
C GLY A 137 -17.44 -12.86 22.52
N LEU A 138 -16.65 -12.16 21.71
CA LEU A 138 -16.77 -10.70 21.52
C LEU A 138 -17.71 -10.32 20.37
N HIS A 139 -18.47 -9.24 20.54
CA HIS A 139 -19.28 -8.69 19.46
C HIS A 139 -18.50 -7.57 18.75
N ILE A 140 -17.98 -7.88 17.56
CA ILE A 140 -17.08 -6.99 16.81
C ILE A 140 -17.80 -6.37 15.62
N VAL A 141 -17.74 -5.03 15.54
CA VAL A 141 -18.23 -4.25 14.40
C VAL A 141 -17.05 -3.55 13.75
N VAL A 142 -16.96 -3.64 12.42
CA VAL A 142 -15.91 -2.95 11.65
C VAL A 142 -16.56 -1.99 10.68
N ASP A 143 -16.22 -0.71 10.83
CA ASP A 143 -16.43 0.30 9.80
C ASP A 143 -15.10 0.56 9.10
N ALA A 144 -15.03 0.19 7.82
CA ALA A 144 -13.83 0.32 7.03
C ALA A 144 -13.75 1.65 6.26
N GLY A 145 -14.78 2.50 6.33
CA GLY A 145 -14.82 3.81 5.70
C GLY A 145 -14.54 3.81 4.19
N ASN A 146 -14.87 2.71 3.48
CA ASN A 146 -14.53 2.48 2.06
C ASN A 146 -13.01 2.55 1.74
N GLY A 147 -12.14 2.36 2.73
CA GLY A 147 -10.70 2.31 2.55
C GLY A 147 -10.20 0.90 2.22
N ALA A 148 -8.92 0.79 1.86
CA ALA A 148 -8.24 -0.48 1.63
C ALA A 148 -8.32 -1.44 2.84
N GLY A 149 -8.47 -0.89 4.06
CA GLY A 149 -8.58 -1.66 5.29
C GLY A 149 -9.81 -2.56 5.38
N GLY A 150 -10.87 -2.32 4.60
CA GLY A 150 -12.09 -3.12 4.68
C GLY A 150 -11.95 -4.53 4.16
N PHE A 151 -11.21 -4.72 3.05
CA PHE A 151 -10.92 -6.06 2.53
C PHE A 151 -10.01 -6.84 3.47
N PHE A 152 -9.06 -6.14 4.09
CA PHE A 152 -8.11 -6.72 5.04
C PHE A 152 -8.78 -7.15 6.35
N ALA A 153 -9.63 -6.31 6.92
CA ALA A 153 -10.25 -6.55 8.23
C ALA A 153 -11.10 -7.82 8.26
N VAL A 154 -11.77 -8.16 7.15
CA VAL A 154 -12.63 -9.35 7.05
C VAL A 154 -11.80 -10.63 7.26
N GLY A 155 -10.72 -10.79 6.49
CA GLY A 155 -9.87 -11.98 6.53
C GLY A 155 -9.14 -12.10 7.87
N PHE A 156 -8.53 -11.00 8.31
CA PHE A 156 -7.83 -10.91 9.59
C PHE A 156 -8.70 -11.28 10.80
N ILE A 157 -9.90 -10.70 10.91
CA ILE A 157 -10.80 -10.95 12.05
C ILE A 157 -11.34 -12.37 12.02
N ARG A 158 -11.62 -12.93 10.85
CA ARG A 158 -12.09 -14.33 10.69
C ARG A 158 -11.09 -15.35 11.24
N THR A 159 -9.79 -15.10 11.10
CA THR A 159 -8.75 -16.00 11.64
C THR A 159 -8.70 -15.96 13.17
N LEU A 160 -9.14 -14.87 13.78
CA LEU A 160 -9.17 -14.68 15.24
C LEU A 160 -10.55 -14.96 15.86
N TYR A 161 -11.60 -15.10 15.03
CA TYR A 161 -13.00 -15.13 15.48
C TYR A 161 -13.96 -15.91 14.55
N PHE A 162 -14.93 -16.65 15.11
CA PHE A 162 -15.83 -17.54 14.33
C PHE A 162 -17.01 -16.79 13.66
N ASN A 163 -17.48 -15.66 14.23
CA ASN A 163 -18.74 -15.02 13.83
C ASN A 163 -18.60 -13.52 13.53
N ILE A 164 -18.20 -13.13 12.32
CA ILE A 164 -18.24 -11.71 11.93
C ILE A 164 -19.72 -11.26 11.82
N PHE A 165 -20.13 -10.24 12.59
CA PHE A 165 -21.54 -9.86 12.71
C PHE A 165 -21.97 -8.73 11.77
N SER A 166 -21.11 -7.75 11.47
CA SER A 166 -21.40 -6.77 10.42
C SER A 166 -20.17 -5.97 10.01
N ILE A 167 -19.99 -5.77 8.70
CA ILE A 167 -18.97 -4.91 8.13
C ILE A 167 -19.69 -3.86 7.28
N PHE A 168 -19.54 -2.60 7.64
CA PHE A 168 -20.12 -1.50 6.89
C PHE A 168 -19.06 -0.90 5.97
N SER A 169 -19.32 -0.99 4.66
CA SER A 169 -18.72 -0.12 3.66
C SER A 169 -19.71 1.02 3.47
N SER A 170 -19.34 2.25 3.84
CA SER A 170 -20.24 3.39 3.79
C SER A 170 -20.79 3.62 2.37
N GLY A 171 -22.00 3.11 2.10
CA GLY A 171 -22.79 3.44 0.90
C GLY A 171 -23.25 2.29 0.00
N VAL A 172 -22.87 1.04 0.26
CA VAL A 172 -23.46 -0.11 -0.45
C VAL A 172 -23.88 -1.13 0.59
N ARG A 173 -25.20 -1.30 0.76
CA ARG A 173 -25.74 -2.48 1.42
C ARG A 173 -25.34 -3.67 0.56
N ILE A 174 -24.59 -4.61 1.14
CA ILE A 174 -24.42 -5.95 0.59
C ILE A 174 -25.76 -6.66 0.70
#